data_AF-A0A6C0E2A7-F1
#
_entry.id   AF-A0A6C0E2A7-F1
#
_cell.length_a   1.000
_cell.length_b   1.000
_cell.length_c   1.000
_cell.angle_alpha   90.00
_cell.angle_beta   90.00
_cell.angle_gamma   90.00
#
_symmetry.space_group_name_H-M   'P 1'
#
loop_
_entity.id
_entity.type
_entity.pdbx_description
1 polymer ?
#
loop_
_entity_poly.entity_id
_entity_poly.type
_entity_poly.pdbx_seq_one_letter_code
_entity_poly.pdbx_strand_id
1 'polypeptide(L)'
;MSMLKPNTLVLTRYLYIKDEVEAALLVSLLEQDREQSLFWAYELYYSGFCEELFEFLWIIYFDFFASLNPSFEVYFLKKEKEWKQESNAIFVAIIIENLLIRPFNSDVYILRNSQYSKSDPVSDNLKKWIKNNDYSSLANFILHINNSESLEQIYDKTINEFESIYGDLQKEKRIKQFKSIVKRKQTLSKHILLSRVMSLFINNTPKGRNLYMHVEPCEIVLYETCDDPEIKPYRLLNKVCLFGTNDHAQLHLFSLARALVKNLTELYHNDWLFYASFSPIWLSRIQQHGGSCEYEATKVIFQNEDQEELFYNKYNYETDEQSMELKQKTIPEIGLEQPTDILCHFQNKYNKNGLTIIYKN
;
A
#
# COMPACT_ATOMS: atom_id res chain seq x y z
N MET A 1 7.35 -8.99 -8.60
CA MET A 1 6.39 -8.03 -9.20
C MET A 1 6.29 -6.88 -8.21
N SER A 2 7.00 -5.77 -8.45
CA SER A 2 6.98 -4.61 -7.55
C SER A 2 5.69 -3.82 -7.81
N MET A 3 4.76 -3.81 -6.85
CA MET A 3 3.47 -3.09 -6.97
C MET A 3 3.58 -1.56 -6.80
N LEU A 4 4.74 -0.99 -7.11
CA LEU A 4 4.94 0.44 -7.34
C LEU A 4 5.49 0.72 -8.74
N LYS A 5 5.20 -0.19 -9.69
CA LYS A 5 5.25 0.17 -11.10
C LYS A 5 3.83 0.54 -11.51
N PRO A 6 3.57 1.81 -11.84
CA PRO A 6 2.29 2.14 -12.43
C PRO A 6 2.21 1.42 -13.78
N ASN A 7 1.19 0.59 -13.95
CA ASN A 7 0.91 -0.04 -15.24
C ASN A 7 -0.12 0.78 -16.02
N THR A 8 -1.07 1.41 -15.31
CA THR A 8 -2.12 2.29 -15.87
C THR A 8 -2.62 3.21 -14.76
N LEU A 9 -3.03 4.44 -15.09
CA LEU A 9 -3.76 5.31 -14.16
C LEU A 9 -5.15 4.73 -13.89
N VAL A 10 -5.62 4.78 -12.63
CA VAL A 10 -6.94 4.26 -12.23
C VAL A 10 -7.59 5.27 -11.29
N LEU A 11 -8.89 5.53 -11.48
CA LEU A 11 -9.67 6.40 -10.60
C LEU A 11 -10.57 5.57 -9.66
N THR A 12 -10.68 6.02 -8.42
CA THR A 12 -11.49 5.44 -7.33
C THR A 12 -12.96 5.87 -7.40
N ARG A 13 -13.81 5.42 -6.46
CA ARG A 13 -15.25 5.72 -6.41
C ARG A 13 -15.55 7.22 -6.40
N TYR A 14 -14.68 8.03 -5.79
CA TYR A 14 -14.76 9.48 -5.72
C TYR A 14 -13.70 10.18 -6.57
N LEU A 15 -13.21 9.48 -7.59
CA LEU A 15 -12.31 10.01 -8.61
C LEU A 15 -10.98 10.54 -8.07
N TYR A 16 -10.45 9.95 -6.99
CA TYR A 16 -9.03 10.07 -6.67
C TYR A 16 -8.21 9.10 -7.51
N ILE A 17 -6.95 9.47 -7.78
CA ILE A 17 -5.98 8.56 -8.40
C ILE A 17 -5.60 7.47 -7.39
N LYS A 18 -5.77 6.20 -7.78
CA LYS A 18 -5.67 5.03 -6.88
C LYS A 18 -4.32 4.93 -6.15
N ASP A 19 -3.20 5.03 -6.86
CA ASP A 19 -1.88 4.88 -6.23
C ASP A 19 -1.49 6.10 -5.37
N GLU A 20 -2.11 7.26 -5.60
CA GLU A 20 -2.05 8.39 -4.69
C GLU A 20 -2.87 8.17 -3.42
N VAL A 21 -4.01 7.49 -3.51
CA VAL A 21 -4.76 7.04 -2.33
C VAL A 21 -3.96 6.01 -1.52
N GLU A 22 -3.28 5.08 -2.18
CA GLU A 22 -2.37 4.13 -1.53
C GLU A 22 -1.23 4.85 -0.81
N ALA A 23 -0.61 5.84 -1.47
CA ALA A 23 0.42 6.69 -0.86
C ALA A 23 -0.13 7.50 0.32
N ALA A 24 -1.31 8.12 0.19
CA ALA A 24 -1.96 8.88 1.25
C ALA A 24 -2.32 8.00 2.45
N LEU A 25 -2.78 6.77 2.23
CA LEU A 25 -3.01 5.77 3.29
C LEU A 25 -1.71 5.41 4.03
N LEU A 26 -0.63 5.12 3.30
CA LEU A 26 0.66 4.84 3.92
C LEU A 26 1.13 6.02 4.77
N VAL A 27 1.11 7.24 4.21
CA VAL A 27 1.60 8.42 4.90
C VAL A 27 0.76 8.74 6.15
N SER A 28 -0.57 8.71 6.04
CA SER A 28 -1.46 8.94 7.19
C SER A 28 -1.25 7.92 8.32
N LEU A 29 -0.98 6.65 8.00
CA LEU A 29 -0.61 5.64 9.00
C LEU A 29 0.71 5.98 9.71
N LEU A 30 1.72 6.45 8.98
CA LEU A 30 3.02 6.81 9.55
C LEU A 30 2.98 8.13 10.36
N GLU A 31 2.10 9.05 9.97
CA GLU A 31 1.76 10.26 10.75
C GLU A 31 0.83 9.98 11.93
N GLN A 32 0.33 8.75 12.05
CA GLN A 32 -0.66 8.35 13.04
C GLN A 32 -1.96 9.19 12.96
N ASP A 33 -2.31 9.65 11.76
CA ASP A 33 -3.56 10.36 11.45
C ASP A 33 -4.68 9.34 11.25
N ARG A 34 -5.49 9.17 12.30
CA ARG A 34 -6.59 8.19 12.32
C ARG A 34 -7.65 8.47 11.26
N GLU A 35 -8.08 9.71 11.12
CA GLU A 35 -9.22 10.07 10.27
C GLU A 35 -8.88 9.85 8.80
N GLN A 36 -7.71 10.34 8.38
CA GLN A 36 -7.24 10.13 7.02
C GLN A 36 -6.93 8.66 6.74
N SER A 37 -6.32 7.93 7.69
CA SER A 37 -6.02 6.50 7.50
C SER A 37 -7.29 5.69 7.23
N LEU A 38 -8.35 5.93 8.00
CA LEU A 38 -9.63 5.26 7.80
C LEU A 38 -10.28 5.71 6.48
N PHE A 39 -10.28 7.01 6.19
CA PHE A 39 -10.85 7.54 4.96
C PHE A 39 -10.20 6.91 3.71
N TRP A 40 -8.88 6.92 3.60
CA TRP A 40 -8.17 6.39 2.44
C TRP A 40 -8.32 4.86 2.32
N ALA A 41 -8.31 4.14 3.44
CA ALA A 41 -8.56 2.70 3.43
C ALA A 41 -9.97 2.37 2.92
N TYR A 42 -10.98 3.12 3.34
CA TYR A 42 -12.35 2.92 2.88
C TYR A 42 -12.59 3.43 1.46
N GLU A 43 -11.84 4.44 1.00
CA GLU A 43 -11.87 4.84 -0.41
C GLU A 43 -11.43 3.68 -1.31
N LEU A 44 -10.35 2.96 -0.96
CA LEU A 44 -9.93 1.77 -1.68
C LEU A 44 -10.94 0.63 -1.56
N TYR A 45 -11.41 0.36 -0.33
CA TYR A 45 -12.34 -0.75 -0.05
C TYR A 45 -13.62 -0.63 -0.86
N TYR A 46 -14.32 0.50 -0.75
CA TYR A 46 -15.59 0.71 -1.44
C TYR A 46 -15.43 1.06 -2.93
N SER A 47 -14.22 1.36 -3.40
CA SER A 47 -13.92 1.34 -4.83
C SER A 47 -13.89 -0.09 -5.43
N GLY A 48 -13.94 -1.10 -4.56
CA GLY A 48 -13.92 -2.51 -4.92
C GLY A 48 -12.53 -3.16 -4.86
N PHE A 49 -11.49 -2.43 -4.43
CA PHE A 49 -10.12 -2.94 -4.34
C PHE A 49 -9.86 -3.69 -3.02
N CYS A 50 -10.83 -4.47 -2.54
CA CYS A 50 -10.77 -5.03 -1.18
C CYS A 50 -9.58 -5.98 -0.98
N GLU A 51 -9.35 -6.91 -1.92
CA GLU A 51 -8.20 -7.84 -1.83
C GLU A 51 -6.87 -7.11 -1.97
N GLU A 52 -6.80 -6.14 -2.88
CA GLU A 52 -5.61 -5.30 -3.10
C GLU A 52 -5.28 -4.46 -1.88
N LEU A 53 -6.30 -3.90 -1.19
CA LEU A 53 -6.12 -3.19 0.07
C LEU A 53 -5.51 -4.09 1.14
N PHE A 54 -6.01 -5.31 1.33
CA PHE A 54 -5.43 -6.24 2.31
C PHE A 54 -4.00 -6.62 1.94
N GLU A 55 -3.70 -6.86 0.66
CA GLU A 55 -2.33 -7.13 0.22
C GLU A 55 -1.40 -5.92 0.44
N PHE A 56 -1.90 -4.71 0.20
CA PHE A 56 -1.18 -3.46 0.47
C PHE A 56 -0.93 -3.25 1.97
N LEU A 57 -1.91 -3.53 2.82
CA LEU A 57 -1.73 -3.50 4.28
C LEU A 57 -0.71 -4.54 4.77
N TRP A 58 -0.61 -5.71 4.12
CA TRP A 58 0.47 -6.67 4.40
C TRP A 58 1.84 -6.15 3.98
N ILE A 59 1.92 -5.47 2.84
CA ILE A 59 3.14 -4.78 2.40
C ILE A 59 3.55 -3.75 3.47
N ILE A 60 2.63 -2.87 3.88
CA ILE A 60 2.88 -1.89 4.94
C ILE A 60 3.33 -2.58 6.24
N TYR A 61 2.66 -3.65 6.64
CA TYR A 61 3.03 -4.40 7.85
C TYR A 61 4.48 -4.91 7.79
N PHE A 62 4.88 -5.59 6.71
CA PHE A 62 6.23 -6.15 6.60
C PHE A 62 7.32 -5.10 6.42
N ASP A 63 6.98 -3.97 5.78
CA ASP A 63 7.88 -2.83 5.58
C ASP A 63 8.14 -2.07 6.88
N PHE A 64 7.09 -1.84 7.68
CA PHE A 64 7.15 -0.85 8.75
C PHE A 64 6.96 -1.42 10.16
N PHE A 65 6.11 -2.43 10.32
CA PHE A 65 5.61 -2.83 11.64
C PHE A 65 6.14 -4.19 12.11
N ALA A 66 6.44 -5.12 11.21
CA ALA A 66 6.67 -6.52 11.54
C ALA A 66 7.88 -6.75 12.46
N SER A 67 8.95 -5.97 12.30
CA SER A 67 10.18 -6.10 13.08
C SER A 67 9.97 -5.74 14.56
N LEU A 68 9.08 -4.79 14.86
CA LEU A 68 8.76 -4.34 16.21
C LEU A 68 7.47 -4.96 16.78
N ASN A 69 6.62 -5.56 15.92
CA ASN A 69 5.31 -6.11 16.30
C ASN A 69 5.08 -7.53 15.79
N PRO A 70 6.01 -8.49 16.00
CA PRO A 70 5.92 -9.82 15.38
C PRO A 70 4.68 -10.64 15.80
N SER A 71 4.12 -10.37 16.98
CA SER A 71 2.88 -11.04 17.44
C SER A 71 1.63 -10.57 16.68
N PHE A 72 1.66 -9.39 16.06
CA PHE A 72 0.52 -8.85 15.31
C PHE A 72 0.22 -9.65 14.04
N GLU A 73 1.20 -10.29 13.43
CA GLU A 73 1.02 -11.12 12.23
C GLU A 73 -0.07 -12.18 12.40
N VAL A 74 -0.08 -12.88 13.53
CA VAL A 74 -1.07 -13.95 13.79
C VAL A 74 -2.47 -13.36 13.89
N TYR A 75 -2.59 -12.19 14.51
CA TYR A 75 -3.86 -11.48 14.62
C TYR A 75 -4.33 -10.96 13.26
N PHE A 76 -3.44 -10.36 12.48
CA PHE A 76 -3.75 -9.86 11.14
C PHE A 76 -4.19 -11.01 10.22
N LEU A 77 -3.49 -12.15 10.22
CA LEU A 77 -3.91 -13.36 9.49
C LEU A 77 -5.31 -13.85 9.90
N LYS A 78 -5.61 -13.80 11.20
CA LYS A 78 -6.93 -14.18 11.72
C LYS A 78 -8.00 -13.23 11.19
N LYS A 79 -7.78 -11.92 11.27
CA LYS A 79 -8.75 -10.90 10.85
C LYS A 79 -8.96 -10.86 9.35
N GLU A 80 -7.93 -11.03 8.53
CA GLU A 80 -8.09 -11.19 7.07
C GLU A 80 -8.90 -12.45 6.75
N LYS A 81 -8.69 -13.55 7.49
CA LYS A 81 -9.49 -14.77 7.29
C LYS A 81 -10.96 -14.57 7.64
N GLU A 82 -11.25 -13.92 8.76
CA GLU A 82 -12.63 -13.56 9.16
C GLU A 82 -13.26 -12.64 8.12
N TRP A 83 -12.53 -11.64 7.62
CA TRP A 83 -12.97 -10.80 6.51
C TRP A 83 -13.31 -11.60 5.26
N LYS A 84 -12.47 -12.56 4.84
CA LYS A 84 -12.78 -13.42 3.67
C LYS A 84 -14.03 -14.28 3.83
N GLN A 85 -14.48 -14.51 5.07
CA GLN A 85 -15.68 -15.30 5.37
C GLN A 85 -16.93 -14.43 5.45
N GLU A 86 -16.81 -13.22 5.98
CA GLU A 86 -17.94 -12.34 6.29
C GLU A 86 -18.10 -11.17 5.31
N SER A 87 -17.06 -10.84 4.53
CA SER A 87 -16.97 -9.66 3.65
C SER A 87 -17.31 -8.34 4.37
N ASN A 88 -17.05 -8.26 5.67
CA ASN A 88 -17.44 -7.12 6.51
C ASN A 88 -16.37 -6.03 6.51
N ALA A 89 -16.78 -4.81 6.17
CA ALA A 89 -15.91 -3.63 6.08
C ALA A 89 -15.24 -3.26 7.42
N ILE A 90 -15.77 -3.70 8.57
CA ILE A 90 -15.20 -3.43 9.91
C ILE A 90 -13.79 -3.97 10.08
N PHE A 91 -13.44 -5.06 9.38
CA PHE A 91 -12.10 -5.64 9.48
C PHE A 91 -11.02 -4.69 8.94
N VAL A 92 -11.37 -3.79 8.02
CA VAL A 92 -10.46 -2.72 7.56
C VAL A 92 -10.10 -1.80 8.73
N ALA A 93 -11.10 -1.22 9.38
CA ALA A 93 -10.88 -0.36 10.55
C ALA A 93 -10.11 -1.08 11.66
N ILE A 94 -10.44 -2.34 11.96
CA ILE A 94 -9.71 -3.13 12.97
C ILE A 94 -8.21 -3.18 12.64
N ILE A 95 -7.83 -3.43 11.39
CA ILE A 95 -6.40 -3.47 11.03
C ILE A 95 -5.76 -2.08 11.10
N ILE A 96 -6.40 -1.06 10.54
CA ILE A 96 -5.90 0.32 10.54
C ILE A 96 -5.63 0.82 11.97
N GLU A 97 -6.63 0.71 12.84
CA GLU A 97 -6.55 1.13 14.24
C GLU A 97 -5.43 0.42 15.01
N ASN A 98 -5.25 -0.87 14.72
CA ASN A 98 -4.18 -1.63 15.34
C ASN A 98 -2.78 -1.25 14.83
N LEU A 99 -2.65 -0.81 13.57
CA LEU A 99 -1.38 -0.30 13.06
C LEU A 99 -1.06 1.07 13.66
N LEU A 100 -2.05 1.96 13.78
CA LEU A 100 -1.90 3.33 14.29
C LEU A 100 -1.28 3.39 15.71
N ILE A 101 -1.59 2.42 16.57
CA ILE A 101 -1.08 2.39 17.94
C ILE A 101 0.30 1.71 18.08
N ARG A 102 0.88 1.20 16.99
CA ARG A 102 2.09 0.37 17.05
C ARG A 102 3.34 1.14 16.69
N PRO A 103 4.47 0.85 17.37
CA PRO A 103 5.76 1.39 16.95
C PRO A 103 6.14 0.83 15.58
N PHE A 104 6.79 1.63 14.75
CA PHE A 104 7.30 1.24 13.44
C PHE A 104 8.75 1.70 13.25
N ASN A 105 9.40 1.19 12.20
CA ASN A 105 10.63 1.71 11.59
C ASN A 105 10.50 1.63 10.06
N SER A 106 11.45 2.17 9.30
CA SER A 106 11.38 2.14 7.82
C SER A 106 12.47 1.30 7.16
N ASP A 107 13.23 0.51 7.92
CA ASP A 107 14.42 -0.18 7.40
C ASP A 107 14.11 -1.13 6.25
N VAL A 108 13.07 -1.96 6.39
CA VAL A 108 12.72 -2.96 5.36
C VAL A 108 12.24 -2.24 4.10
N TYR A 109 11.44 -1.19 4.25
CA TYR A 109 11.01 -0.34 3.14
C TYR A 109 12.21 0.26 2.40
N ILE A 110 13.13 0.88 3.13
CA ILE A 110 14.32 1.53 2.55
C ILE A 110 15.17 0.52 1.80
N LEU A 111 15.46 -0.62 2.42
CA LEU A 111 16.23 -1.69 1.79
C LEU A 111 15.51 -2.24 0.55
N ARG A 112 14.19 -2.44 0.59
CA ARG A 112 13.47 -2.95 -0.57
C ARG A 112 13.48 -2.00 -1.76
N ASN A 113 13.47 -0.69 -1.51
CA ASN A 113 13.38 0.34 -2.54
C ASN A 113 14.74 0.97 -2.91
N SER A 114 15.83 0.57 -2.24
CA SER A 114 17.18 1.06 -2.56
C SER A 114 17.68 0.53 -3.90
N GLN A 115 18.48 1.35 -4.59
CA GLN A 115 19.17 0.92 -5.79
C GLN A 115 20.47 0.20 -5.42
N TYR A 116 20.61 -1.04 -5.86
CA TYR A 116 21.79 -1.85 -5.62
C TYR A 116 22.69 -1.91 -6.85
N SER A 117 24.01 -1.75 -6.66
CA SER A 117 24.99 -2.08 -7.70
C SER A 117 24.91 -3.57 -8.03
N LYS A 118 25.00 -3.93 -9.32
CA LYS A 118 25.12 -5.32 -9.78
C LYS A 118 26.46 -5.92 -9.32
N SER A 119 26.54 -6.35 -8.07
CA SER A 119 27.57 -7.25 -7.59
C SER A 119 26.97 -8.65 -7.50
N ASP A 120 27.72 -9.67 -7.94
CA ASP A 120 27.27 -11.05 -7.84
C ASP A 120 26.91 -11.40 -6.39
N PRO A 121 25.66 -11.79 -6.10
CA PRO A 121 25.23 -12.20 -4.77
C PRO A 121 25.80 -13.58 -4.45
N VAL A 122 27.08 -13.66 -4.11
CA VAL A 122 27.69 -14.92 -3.68
C VAL A 122 27.31 -15.17 -2.23
N SER A 123 26.55 -16.24 -1.98
CA SER A 123 26.05 -16.65 -0.66
C SER A 123 27.16 -16.84 0.39
N ASP A 124 28.39 -17.09 -0.05
CA ASP A 124 29.55 -17.37 0.81
C ASP A 124 29.95 -16.18 1.68
N ASN A 125 29.43 -14.98 1.38
CA ASN A 125 29.64 -13.77 2.17
C ASN A 125 28.61 -13.56 3.29
N LEU A 126 27.60 -14.42 3.45
CA LEU A 126 26.50 -14.23 4.40
C LEU A 126 27.00 -13.94 5.83
N LYS A 127 27.95 -14.74 6.30
CA LYS A 127 28.58 -14.55 7.62
C LYS A 127 29.26 -13.20 7.77
N LYS A 128 29.98 -12.76 6.72
CA LYS A 128 30.68 -11.47 6.69
C LYS A 128 29.68 -10.32 6.75
N TRP A 129 28.61 -10.38 5.95
CA TRP A 129 27.58 -9.35 5.93
C TRP A 129 26.87 -9.23 7.28
N ILE A 130 26.52 -10.36 7.90
CA ILE A 130 25.88 -10.38 9.23
C ILE A 130 26.79 -9.77 10.30
N LYS A 131 28.08 -10.17 10.32
CA LYS A 131 29.05 -9.66 11.31
C LYS A 131 29.32 -8.15 11.16
N ASN A 132 29.30 -7.66 9.94
CA ASN A 132 29.62 -6.27 9.62
C ASN A 132 28.37 -5.36 9.54
N ASN A 133 27.17 -5.88 9.83
CA ASN A 133 25.90 -5.15 9.64
C ASN A 133 25.74 -4.59 8.21
N ASP A 134 26.17 -5.35 7.20
CA ASP A 134 26.03 -4.99 5.79
C ASP A 134 24.62 -5.31 5.28
N TYR A 135 23.66 -4.48 5.72
CA TYR A 135 22.24 -4.63 5.42
C TYR A 135 21.96 -4.53 3.92
N SER A 136 22.67 -3.66 3.21
CA SER A 136 22.52 -3.44 1.77
C SER A 136 22.86 -4.69 0.98
N SER A 137 24.01 -5.33 1.27
CA SER A 137 24.39 -6.58 0.60
C SER A 137 23.42 -7.72 0.92
N LEU A 138 22.94 -7.83 2.16
CA LEU A 138 21.92 -8.81 2.55
C LEU A 138 20.61 -8.62 1.79
N ALA A 139 20.12 -7.39 1.72
CA ALA A 139 18.90 -7.07 1.01
C ALA A 139 19.05 -7.29 -0.51
N ASN A 140 20.16 -6.87 -1.10
CA ASN A 140 20.47 -7.14 -2.50
C ASN A 140 20.45 -8.65 -2.80
N PHE A 141 21.12 -9.44 -1.95
CA PHE A 141 21.12 -10.91 -2.04
C PHE A 141 19.70 -11.47 -2.00
N ILE A 142 18.88 -11.08 -1.01
CA ILE A 142 17.52 -11.60 -0.82
C ILE A 142 16.57 -11.21 -1.97
N LEU A 143 16.63 -9.96 -2.44
CA LEU A 143 15.70 -9.46 -3.45
C LEU A 143 16.03 -10.03 -4.85
N HIS A 144 17.31 -10.28 -5.13
CA HIS A 144 17.79 -10.80 -6.41
C HIS A 144 18.14 -12.29 -6.39
N ILE A 145 17.60 -13.06 -5.42
CA ILE A 145 17.69 -14.53 -5.44
C ILE A 145 17.12 -15.03 -6.78
N ASN A 146 18.01 -15.62 -7.59
CA ASN A 146 17.71 -16.27 -8.87
C ASN A 146 18.10 -17.77 -8.85
N ASN A 147 18.56 -18.27 -7.69
CA ASN A 147 19.20 -19.58 -7.55
C ASN A 147 18.21 -20.75 -7.50
N SER A 148 18.75 -21.96 -7.66
CA SER A 148 18.08 -23.26 -7.45
C SER A 148 17.59 -23.50 -6.02
N GLU A 149 18.04 -22.70 -5.05
CA GLU A 149 17.71 -22.86 -3.63
C GLU A 149 16.37 -22.20 -3.28
N SER A 150 15.59 -22.85 -2.43
CA SER A 150 14.34 -22.29 -1.94
C SER A 150 14.58 -21.18 -0.91
N LEU A 151 13.64 -20.24 -0.79
CA LEU A 151 13.71 -19.18 0.23
C LEU A 151 13.79 -19.73 1.67
N GLU A 152 13.23 -20.92 1.89
CA GLU A 152 13.33 -21.62 3.18
C GLU A 152 14.76 -22.07 3.47
N GLN A 153 15.48 -22.61 2.47
CA GLN A 153 16.88 -23.00 2.61
C GLN A 153 17.76 -21.78 2.88
N ILE A 154 17.48 -20.66 2.21
CA ILE A 154 18.21 -19.41 2.41
C ILE A 154 17.98 -18.87 3.83
N TYR A 155 16.74 -18.90 4.31
CA TYR A 155 16.44 -18.48 5.68
C TYR A 155 17.08 -19.40 6.73
N ASP A 156 17.07 -20.72 6.49
CA ASP A 156 17.74 -21.70 7.36
C ASP A 156 19.24 -21.41 7.49
N LYS A 157 19.93 -21.25 6.36
CA LYS A 157 21.35 -20.87 6.32
C LYS A 157 21.60 -19.56 7.05
N THR A 158 20.74 -18.55 6.83
CA THR A 158 20.86 -17.25 7.50
C THR A 158 20.75 -17.39 9.02
N ILE A 159 19.76 -18.13 9.52
CA ILE A 159 19.63 -18.36 10.96
C ILE A 159 20.84 -19.12 11.50
N ASN A 160 21.37 -20.13 10.81
CA ASN A 160 22.57 -20.86 11.26
C ASN A 160 23.77 -19.91 11.42
N GLU A 161 23.98 -18.99 10.48
CA GLU A 161 25.05 -18.00 10.57
C GLU A 161 24.82 -17.05 11.76
N PHE A 162 23.60 -16.57 11.97
CA PHE A 162 23.25 -15.76 13.13
C PHE A 162 23.45 -16.52 14.45
N GLU A 163 23.02 -17.78 14.56
CA GLU A 163 23.18 -18.59 15.76
C GLU A 163 24.65 -18.86 16.06
N SER A 164 25.49 -19.01 15.02
CA SER A 164 26.94 -19.15 15.18
C SER A 164 27.62 -17.90 15.74
N ILE A 165 27.01 -16.71 15.58
CA ILE A 165 27.56 -15.42 16.02
C ILE A 165 26.95 -14.98 17.36
N TYR A 166 25.64 -15.16 17.53
CA TYR A 166 24.85 -14.55 18.61
C TYR A 166 24.18 -15.56 19.55
N GLY A 167 24.28 -16.86 19.29
CA GLY A 167 23.66 -17.93 20.09
C GLY A 167 22.26 -18.32 19.62
N ASP A 168 21.60 -19.23 20.34
CA ASP A 168 20.30 -19.84 19.96
C ASP A 168 19.20 -18.79 19.68
N LEU A 169 18.53 -18.92 18.53
CA LEU A 169 17.45 -18.06 18.08
C LEU A 169 16.13 -18.80 17.91
N GLN A 170 15.97 -20.00 18.48
CA GLN A 170 14.79 -20.84 18.32
C GLN A 170 14.53 -21.13 16.83
N LYS A 171 15.58 -21.50 16.08
CA LYS A 171 15.56 -21.74 14.64
C LYS A 171 14.31 -22.48 14.14
N GLU A 172 14.01 -23.63 14.72
CA GLU A 172 12.89 -24.49 14.29
C GLU A 172 11.55 -23.74 14.31
N LYS A 173 11.30 -22.98 15.38
CA LYS A 173 10.08 -22.17 15.53
C LYS A 173 10.00 -21.07 14.47
N ARG A 174 11.11 -20.36 14.24
CA ARG A 174 11.18 -19.27 13.24
C ARG A 174 10.97 -19.79 11.83
N ILE A 175 11.60 -20.92 11.49
CA ILE A 175 11.42 -21.57 10.19
C ILE A 175 9.96 -21.99 10.01
N LYS A 176 9.36 -22.68 10.99
CA LYS A 176 7.95 -23.08 10.92
C LYS A 176 7.01 -21.89 10.69
N GLN A 177 7.23 -20.79 11.40
CA GLN A 177 6.46 -19.55 11.22
C GLN A 177 6.65 -18.95 9.82
N PHE A 178 7.89 -18.89 9.34
CA PHE A 178 8.21 -18.40 7.99
C PHE A 178 7.51 -19.22 6.89
N LYS A 179 7.61 -20.54 6.93
CA LYS A 179 6.93 -21.44 5.97
C LYS A 179 5.42 -21.19 5.95
N SER A 180 4.83 -21.05 7.14
CA SER A 180 3.41 -20.81 7.32
C SER A 180 2.95 -19.51 6.63
N ILE A 181 3.64 -18.39 6.85
CA ILE A 181 3.24 -17.10 6.26
C ILE A 181 3.52 -17.06 4.76
N VAL A 182 4.67 -17.57 4.30
CA VAL A 182 5.02 -17.58 2.87
C VAL A 182 4.03 -18.40 2.04
N LYS A 183 3.54 -19.53 2.58
CA LYS A 183 2.49 -20.33 1.92
C LYS A 183 1.22 -19.52 1.66
N ARG A 184 0.86 -18.60 2.56
CA ARG A 184 -0.35 -17.76 2.48
C ARG A 184 -0.13 -16.48 1.67
N LYS A 185 1.10 -15.99 1.61
CA LYS A 185 1.50 -14.71 0.99
C LYS A 185 2.66 -14.93 0.02
N GLN A 186 2.42 -15.76 -0.99
CA GLN A 186 3.47 -16.23 -1.92
C GLN A 186 4.07 -15.09 -2.74
N THR A 187 3.23 -14.13 -3.15
CA THR A 187 3.57 -12.88 -3.85
C THR A 187 4.56 -12.02 -3.07
N LEU A 188 4.54 -12.09 -1.73
CA LEU A 188 5.38 -11.31 -0.83
C LEU A 188 6.56 -12.11 -0.28
N SER A 189 6.83 -13.32 -0.79
CA SER A 189 7.79 -14.25 -0.18
C SER A 189 9.21 -13.68 0.03
N LYS A 190 9.78 -12.99 -0.96
CA LYS A 190 11.09 -12.29 -0.82
C LYS A 190 11.03 -11.13 0.17
N HIS A 191 9.92 -10.39 0.19
CA HIS A 191 9.70 -9.29 1.11
C HIS A 191 9.59 -9.78 2.56
N ILE A 192 8.83 -10.85 2.79
CA ILE A 192 8.73 -11.53 4.08
C ILE A 192 10.11 -12.02 4.53
N LEU A 193 10.89 -12.64 3.63
CA LEU A 193 12.25 -13.09 3.94
C LEU A 193 13.12 -11.93 4.40
N LEU A 194 13.13 -10.82 3.67
CA LEU A 194 13.85 -9.61 4.04
C LEU A 194 13.43 -9.12 5.43
N SER A 195 12.12 -8.96 5.68
CA SER A 195 11.57 -8.53 6.95
C SER A 195 12.00 -9.45 8.11
N ARG A 196 11.99 -10.78 7.90
CA ARG A 196 12.45 -11.75 8.89
C ARG A 196 13.94 -11.66 9.17
N VAL A 197 14.78 -11.55 8.16
CA VAL A 197 16.23 -11.40 8.35
C VAL A 197 16.53 -10.09 9.11
N MET A 198 15.88 -8.98 8.74
CA MET A 198 16.05 -7.71 9.46
C MET A 198 15.58 -7.81 10.92
N SER A 199 14.51 -8.56 11.19
CA SER A 199 14.04 -8.77 12.58
C SER A 199 15.05 -9.50 13.48
N LEU A 200 16.00 -10.26 12.91
CA LEU A 200 17.05 -10.94 13.68
C LEU A 200 18.04 -9.94 14.29
N PHE A 201 18.33 -8.84 13.60
CA PHE A 201 19.19 -7.76 14.11
C PHE A 201 18.52 -6.95 15.23
N ILE A 202 17.18 -6.88 15.25
CA ILE A 202 16.37 -6.10 16.20
C ILE A 202 15.75 -7.02 17.29
N ASN A 203 16.31 -8.22 17.49
CA ASN A 203 15.67 -9.23 18.36
C ASN A 203 15.60 -8.78 19.84
N ASN A 204 16.54 -7.95 20.28
CA ASN A 204 16.65 -7.48 21.68
C ASN A 204 15.95 -6.14 21.96
N THR A 205 15.29 -5.54 20.96
CA THR A 205 14.61 -4.25 21.10
C THR A 205 13.22 -4.43 21.70
N PRO A 206 12.74 -3.49 22.55
CA PRO A 206 11.38 -3.54 23.09
C PRO A 206 10.34 -3.71 21.98
N LYS A 207 9.48 -4.72 22.12
CA LYS A 207 8.40 -4.99 21.16
C LYS A 207 7.15 -4.22 21.55
N GLY A 208 6.30 -3.96 20.56
CA GLY A 208 4.99 -3.37 20.77
C GLY A 208 4.15 -4.21 21.74
N ARG A 209 3.30 -3.53 22.52
CA ARG A 209 2.40 -4.19 23.47
C ARG A 209 1.37 -5.04 22.72
N ASN A 210 0.96 -6.16 23.32
CA ASN A 210 -0.17 -6.97 22.85
C ASN A 210 -1.50 -6.29 23.22
N LEU A 211 -1.73 -5.10 22.67
CA LEU A 211 -2.97 -4.35 22.79
C LEU A 211 -3.69 -4.38 21.44
N TYR A 212 -5.00 -4.63 21.47
CA TYR A 212 -5.84 -4.66 20.27
C TYR A 212 -6.99 -3.68 20.41
N MET A 213 -7.19 -2.86 19.38
CA MET A 213 -8.29 -1.89 19.33
C MET A 213 -9.62 -2.61 19.08
N HIS A 214 -10.66 -2.12 19.77
CA HIS A 214 -12.04 -2.44 19.48
C HIS A 214 -12.61 -1.37 18.54
N VAL A 215 -13.45 -1.78 17.59
CA VAL A 215 -14.13 -0.89 16.66
C VAL A 215 -15.60 -1.24 16.69
N GLU A 216 -16.45 -0.24 16.90
CA GLU A 216 -17.90 -0.39 16.85
C GLU A 216 -18.42 -0.20 15.42
N PRO A 217 -19.47 -0.93 14.99
CA PRO A 217 -20.02 -0.78 13.64
C PRO A 217 -20.47 0.64 13.29
N CYS A 218 -20.93 1.43 14.27
CA CYS A 218 -21.36 2.82 14.05
C CYS A 218 -20.20 3.74 13.62
N GLU A 219 -18.96 3.41 14.00
CA GLU A 219 -17.78 4.22 13.67
C GLU A 219 -17.43 4.19 12.18
N ILE A 220 -17.87 3.15 11.45
CA ILE A 220 -17.51 2.96 10.05
C ILE A 220 -18.58 3.42 9.06
N VAL A 221 -19.80 3.70 9.55
CA VAL A 221 -20.96 4.08 8.71
C VAL A 221 -20.65 5.31 7.87
N LEU A 222 -19.91 6.28 8.42
CA LEU A 222 -19.59 7.53 7.73
C LEU A 222 -18.72 7.33 6.47
N TYR A 223 -18.04 6.18 6.35
CA TYR A 223 -17.16 5.88 5.20
C TYR A 223 -17.85 5.08 4.09
N GLU A 224 -19.09 4.63 4.32
CA GLU A 224 -19.90 3.95 3.30
C GLU A 224 -20.07 4.82 2.05
N THR A 225 -20.34 4.19 0.92
CA THR A 225 -20.60 4.92 -0.33
C THR A 225 -21.88 5.73 -0.18
N CYS A 226 -21.78 7.04 -0.38
CA CYS A 226 -22.93 7.93 -0.33
C CYS A 226 -23.85 7.69 -1.55
N ASP A 227 -25.07 7.22 -1.31
CA ASP A 227 -26.13 7.00 -2.32
C ASP A 227 -27.40 7.80 -1.97
N ASP A 228 -27.20 9.02 -1.47
CA ASP A 228 -28.27 9.95 -1.09
C ASP A 228 -28.96 10.51 -2.35
N PRO A 229 -30.23 10.14 -2.62
CA PRO A 229 -30.92 10.52 -3.85
C PRO A 229 -31.27 12.00 -3.92
N GLU A 230 -31.19 12.73 -2.81
CA GLU A 230 -31.42 14.18 -2.78
C GLU A 230 -30.21 14.97 -3.29
N ILE A 231 -29.04 14.34 -3.31
CA ILE A 231 -27.79 14.95 -3.79
C ILE A 231 -27.69 14.76 -5.30
N LYS A 232 -27.62 15.88 -6.01
CA LYS A 232 -27.31 15.86 -7.44
C LYS A 232 -25.87 15.34 -7.68
N PRO A 233 -25.63 14.52 -8.72
CA PRO A 233 -24.33 13.88 -8.93
C PRO A 233 -23.14 14.87 -8.96
N TYR A 234 -23.29 16.01 -9.65
CA TYR A 234 -22.28 17.08 -9.70
C TYR A 234 -21.98 17.74 -8.34
N ARG A 235 -22.83 17.56 -7.32
CA ARG A 235 -22.60 18.05 -5.95
C ARG A 235 -22.00 16.99 -5.02
N LEU A 236 -22.01 15.72 -5.42
CA LEU A 236 -21.62 14.60 -4.57
C LEU A 236 -20.17 14.73 -4.09
N LEU A 237 -19.24 14.97 -5.02
CA LEU A 237 -17.81 15.07 -4.71
C LEU A 237 -17.51 16.16 -3.68
N ASN A 238 -18.17 17.32 -3.74
CA ASN A 238 -18.01 18.38 -2.74
C ASN A 238 -18.43 17.95 -1.32
N LYS A 239 -19.33 16.97 -1.19
CA LYS A 239 -19.74 16.43 0.12
C LYS A 239 -18.81 15.32 0.62
N VAL A 240 -18.34 14.45 -0.28
CA VAL A 240 -17.64 13.19 0.10
C VAL A 240 -16.12 13.28 0.02
N CYS A 241 -15.56 14.23 -0.74
CA CYS A 241 -14.12 14.43 -0.83
C CYS A 241 -13.62 15.29 0.34
N LEU A 242 -13.43 14.62 1.49
CA LEU A 242 -13.06 15.27 2.76
C LEU A 242 -11.60 15.72 2.77
N PHE A 243 -10.68 14.85 2.34
CA PHE A 243 -9.23 15.03 2.43
C PHE A 243 -8.57 15.09 1.04
N GLY A 244 -7.43 15.74 0.93
CA GLY A 244 -6.60 15.73 -0.26
C GLY A 244 -5.53 14.65 -0.21
N THR A 245 -5.23 14.01 -1.35
CA THR A 245 -4.21 12.93 -1.39
C THR A 245 -2.81 13.41 -1.01
N ASN A 246 -2.58 14.73 -1.02
CA ASN A 246 -1.31 15.36 -0.67
C ASN A 246 -1.39 16.24 0.60
N ASP A 247 -2.36 16.03 1.51
CA ASP A 247 -2.52 16.85 2.72
C ASP A 247 -1.26 16.82 3.63
N HIS A 248 -0.53 15.70 3.62
CA HIS A 248 0.77 15.57 4.32
C HIS A 248 1.99 15.98 3.48
N ALA A 249 1.78 16.55 2.29
CA ALA A 249 2.79 17.06 1.36
C ALA A 249 3.91 16.05 0.99
N GLN A 250 3.57 14.79 0.73
CA GLN A 250 4.53 13.70 0.58
C GLN A 250 4.36 12.83 -0.65
N LEU A 251 3.39 13.11 -1.52
CA LEU A 251 3.22 12.33 -2.75
C LEU A 251 4.46 12.36 -3.64
N HIS A 252 5.26 13.44 -3.57
CA HIS A 252 6.53 13.55 -4.28
C HIS A 252 7.55 12.46 -3.90
N LEU A 253 7.38 11.77 -2.78
CA LEU A 253 8.25 10.68 -2.32
C LEU A 253 7.97 9.34 -3.02
N PHE A 254 6.97 9.27 -3.89
CA PHE A 254 6.51 8.03 -4.50
C PHE A 254 6.56 8.07 -6.03
N SER A 255 6.81 6.92 -6.63
CA SER A 255 6.67 6.72 -8.07
C SER A 255 5.20 6.51 -8.41
N LEU A 256 4.54 7.53 -8.98
CA LEU A 256 3.10 7.57 -9.21
C LEU A 256 2.73 7.47 -10.70
N ALA A 257 1.55 6.91 -10.99
CA ALA A 257 0.99 6.68 -12.32
C ALA A 257 0.74 7.95 -13.10
N ARG A 258 0.54 9.08 -12.42
CA ARG A 258 0.47 10.40 -13.06
C ARG A 258 1.67 10.70 -13.94
N ALA A 259 2.86 10.17 -13.64
CA ALA A 259 4.06 10.37 -14.46
C ALA A 259 3.97 9.71 -15.85
N LEU A 260 3.02 8.80 -16.05
CA LEU A 260 2.74 8.17 -17.33
C LEU A 260 1.83 9.01 -18.23
N VAL A 261 1.20 10.06 -17.67
CA VAL A 261 0.21 10.87 -18.35
C VAL A 261 0.80 12.25 -18.65
N LYS A 262 0.63 12.72 -19.89
CA LYS A 262 1.14 14.03 -20.32
C LYS A 262 0.34 15.20 -19.72
N ASN A 263 -0.98 15.09 -19.72
CA ASN A 263 -1.89 16.13 -19.24
C ASN A 263 -2.95 15.50 -18.33
N LEU A 264 -2.69 15.53 -17.03
CA LEU A 264 -3.58 14.94 -16.04
C LEU A 264 -4.92 15.69 -15.95
N THR A 265 -4.90 17.01 -16.09
CA THR A 265 -6.10 17.86 -16.03
C THR A 265 -7.05 17.56 -17.18
N GLU A 266 -6.53 17.46 -18.41
CA GLU A 266 -7.34 17.15 -19.59
C GLU A 266 -7.95 15.75 -19.51
N LEU A 267 -7.17 14.76 -19.06
CA LEU A 267 -7.67 13.41 -18.77
C LEU A 267 -8.81 13.46 -17.76
N TYR A 268 -8.61 14.18 -16.65
CA TYR A 268 -9.59 14.26 -15.57
C TYR A 268 -10.89 14.93 -16.00
N HIS A 269 -10.83 15.87 -16.94
CA HIS A 269 -12.01 16.54 -17.48
C HIS A 269 -12.74 15.67 -18.53
N ASN A 270 -11.99 15.09 -19.47
CA ASN A 270 -12.59 14.52 -20.69
C ASN A 270 -12.70 12.99 -20.67
N ASP A 271 -11.77 12.31 -20.00
CA ASP A 271 -11.59 10.86 -20.10
C ASP A 271 -11.80 10.14 -18.75
N TRP A 272 -12.26 10.85 -17.72
CA TRP A 272 -12.35 10.32 -16.35
C TRP A 272 -13.11 9.00 -16.28
N LEU A 273 -14.19 8.85 -17.05
CA LEU A 273 -15.03 7.65 -17.01
C LEU A 273 -14.28 6.42 -17.53
N PHE A 274 -13.42 6.60 -18.53
CA PHE A 274 -12.55 5.53 -19.04
C PHE A 274 -11.55 5.08 -17.97
N TYR A 275 -10.86 6.01 -17.31
CA TYR A 275 -9.89 5.66 -16.26
C TYR A 275 -10.55 5.17 -14.96
N ALA A 276 -11.78 5.63 -14.68
CA ALA A 276 -12.60 5.15 -13.58
C ALA A 276 -13.07 3.71 -13.83
N SER A 277 -13.34 3.33 -15.08
CA SER A 277 -13.78 1.98 -15.45
C SER A 277 -12.82 0.86 -15.02
N PHE A 278 -11.55 1.19 -14.74
CA PHE A 278 -10.58 0.24 -14.20
C PHE A 278 -10.77 -0.06 -12.71
N SER A 279 -11.63 0.68 -12.01
CA SER A 279 -12.09 0.30 -10.68
C SER A 279 -13.32 -0.61 -10.75
N PRO A 280 -13.41 -1.65 -9.88
CA PRO A 280 -14.54 -2.56 -9.90
C PRO A 280 -15.89 -1.89 -9.68
N ILE A 281 -15.97 -0.84 -8.85
CA ILE A 281 -17.23 -0.13 -8.61
C ILE A 281 -17.74 0.57 -9.87
N TRP A 282 -16.88 1.28 -10.59
CA TRP A 282 -17.27 2.01 -11.79
C TRP A 282 -17.53 1.06 -12.94
N LEU A 283 -16.73 -0.01 -13.09
CA LEU A 283 -17.00 -1.07 -14.04
C LEU A 283 -18.41 -1.65 -13.84
N SER A 284 -18.78 -1.94 -12.59
CA SER A 284 -20.11 -2.43 -12.25
C SER A 284 -21.20 -1.42 -12.61
N ARG A 285 -21.02 -0.14 -12.25
CA ARG A 285 -21.97 0.94 -12.59
C ARG A 285 -22.18 1.07 -14.10
N ILE A 286 -21.10 1.04 -14.88
CA ILE A 286 -21.12 1.12 -16.34
C ILE A 286 -21.87 -0.08 -16.92
N GLN A 287 -21.52 -1.30 -16.50
CA GLN A 287 -22.14 -2.54 -16.98
C GLN A 287 -23.64 -2.63 -16.64
N GLN A 288 -24.05 -2.13 -15.47
CA GLN A 288 -25.47 -2.06 -15.08
C GLN A 288 -26.32 -1.22 -16.03
N HIS A 289 -25.70 -0.27 -16.75
CA HIS A 289 -26.33 0.57 -17.76
C HIS A 289 -25.93 0.13 -19.18
N GLY A 290 -25.53 -1.14 -19.37
CA GLY A 290 -25.17 -1.68 -20.68
C GLY A 290 -23.92 -1.05 -21.32
N GLY A 291 -23.09 -0.35 -20.55
CA GLY A 291 -21.85 0.25 -21.04
C GLY A 291 -20.69 -0.75 -21.12
N SER A 292 -19.70 -0.44 -21.98
CA SER A 292 -18.46 -1.19 -22.13
C SER A 292 -17.29 -0.28 -22.51
N CYS A 293 -16.06 -0.72 -22.26
CA CYS A 293 -14.85 0.08 -22.53
C CYS A 293 -14.31 -0.22 -23.92
N GLU A 294 -14.06 0.83 -24.70
CA GLU A 294 -13.33 0.77 -25.96
C GLU A 294 -11.91 1.30 -25.76
N TYR A 295 -10.94 0.40 -25.73
CA TYR A 295 -9.55 0.71 -25.37
C TYR A 295 -8.80 1.50 -26.44
N GLU A 296 -9.09 1.27 -27.72
CA GLU A 296 -8.44 1.99 -28.82
C GLU A 296 -8.87 3.47 -28.85
N ALA A 297 -10.15 3.72 -28.56
CA ALA A 297 -10.72 5.07 -28.52
C ALA A 297 -10.57 5.75 -27.15
N THR A 298 -10.14 5.03 -26.11
CA THR A 298 -10.04 5.54 -24.72
C THR A 298 -11.39 6.06 -24.20
N LYS A 299 -12.47 5.31 -24.46
CA LYS A 299 -13.85 5.75 -24.12
C LYS A 299 -14.71 4.62 -23.56
N VAL A 300 -15.80 5.02 -22.94
CA VAL A 300 -16.90 4.11 -22.56
C VAL A 300 -18.05 4.33 -23.53
N ILE A 301 -18.57 3.24 -24.08
CA ILE A 301 -19.68 3.25 -25.05
C ILE A 301 -20.87 2.53 -24.42
N PHE A 302 -22.04 3.15 -24.52
CA PHE A 302 -23.32 2.59 -24.10
C PHE A 302 -24.07 1.97 -25.29
N GLN A 303 -24.94 1.01 -25.00
CA GLN A 303 -25.73 0.31 -26.03
C GLN A 303 -26.66 1.23 -26.81
N ASN A 304 -27.16 2.29 -26.17
CA ASN A 304 -28.04 3.30 -26.76
C ASN A 304 -28.05 4.57 -25.88
N GLU A 305 -28.60 5.64 -26.45
CA GLU A 305 -28.72 6.95 -25.79
C GLU A 305 -29.55 6.89 -24.50
N ASP A 306 -30.61 6.06 -24.44
CA ASP A 306 -31.44 5.93 -23.24
C ASP A 306 -30.64 5.43 -22.03
N GLN A 307 -29.79 4.42 -22.24
CA GLN A 307 -28.94 3.87 -21.18
C GLN A 307 -27.83 4.84 -20.75
N GLU A 308 -27.26 5.56 -21.72
CA GLU A 308 -26.28 6.61 -21.48
C GLU A 308 -26.88 7.73 -20.62
N GLU A 309 -28.07 8.20 -20.96
CA GLU A 309 -28.78 9.22 -20.22
C GLU A 309 -29.08 8.77 -18.78
N LEU A 310 -29.56 7.54 -18.60
CA LEU A 310 -29.79 6.96 -17.27
C LEU A 310 -28.50 6.91 -16.43
N PHE A 311 -27.37 6.54 -17.04
CA PHE A 311 -26.08 6.51 -16.35
C PHE A 311 -25.65 7.90 -15.89
N TYR A 312 -25.63 8.88 -16.81
CA TYR A 312 -25.16 10.22 -16.49
C TYR A 312 -26.10 10.97 -15.55
N ASN A 313 -27.41 10.73 -15.62
CA ASN A 313 -28.37 11.25 -14.64
C ASN A 313 -28.05 10.83 -13.20
N LYS A 314 -27.40 9.67 -13.02
CA LYS A 314 -27.01 9.16 -11.70
C LYS A 314 -25.55 9.44 -11.34
N TYR A 315 -24.64 9.47 -12.30
CA TYR A 315 -23.19 9.46 -12.01
C TYR A 315 -22.39 10.56 -12.70
N ASN A 316 -23.01 11.51 -13.41
CA ASN A 316 -22.27 12.60 -14.03
C ASN A 316 -21.74 13.57 -12.97
N TYR A 317 -20.46 13.44 -12.62
CA TYR A 317 -19.84 14.28 -11.61
C TYR A 317 -19.33 15.62 -12.14
N GLU A 318 -19.43 15.90 -13.46
CA GLU A 318 -19.05 17.19 -14.07
C GLU A 318 -17.65 17.65 -13.61
N THR A 319 -16.65 16.80 -13.84
CA THR A 319 -15.28 16.97 -13.29
C THR A 319 -14.60 18.27 -13.72
N ASP A 320 -14.96 18.81 -14.87
CA ASP A 320 -14.50 20.08 -15.42
C ASP A 320 -15.13 21.30 -14.73
N GLU A 321 -16.38 21.20 -14.28
CA GLU A 321 -17.10 22.27 -13.56
C GLU A 321 -16.83 22.28 -12.04
N GLN A 322 -16.12 21.29 -11.52
CA GLN A 322 -15.78 21.21 -10.10
C GLN A 322 -14.90 22.38 -9.62
N SER A 323 -15.03 22.70 -8.33
CA SER A 323 -14.27 23.78 -7.68
C SER A 323 -12.76 23.51 -7.73
N MET A 324 -11.95 24.58 -7.72
CA MET A 324 -10.49 24.46 -7.66
C MET A 324 -10.03 23.76 -6.37
N GLU A 325 -10.72 23.97 -5.26
CA GLU A 325 -10.43 23.28 -3.99
C GLU A 325 -10.57 21.76 -4.15
N LEU A 326 -11.68 21.30 -4.74
CA LEU A 326 -11.90 19.88 -4.97
C LEU A 326 -10.86 19.29 -5.93
N LYS A 327 -10.55 19.99 -7.02
CA LYS A 327 -9.50 19.58 -7.96
C LYS A 327 -8.14 19.45 -7.27
N GLN A 328 -7.82 20.35 -6.34
CA GLN A 328 -6.59 20.27 -5.55
C GLN A 328 -6.58 19.08 -4.58
N LYS A 329 -7.75 18.61 -4.11
CA LYS A 329 -7.84 17.37 -3.30
C LYS A 329 -7.64 16.11 -4.14
N THR A 330 -8.24 16.05 -5.32
CA THR A 330 -8.28 14.81 -6.14
C THR A 330 -7.11 14.65 -7.08
N ILE A 331 -6.62 15.75 -7.66
CA ILE A 331 -5.48 15.80 -8.59
C ILE A 331 -4.52 16.95 -8.22
N PRO A 332 -3.91 16.92 -7.01
CA PRO A 332 -3.05 18.00 -6.53
C PRO A 332 -1.86 18.25 -7.46
N GLU A 333 -1.39 19.49 -7.52
CA GLU A 333 -0.05 19.78 -8.05
C GLU A 333 1.02 19.23 -7.10
N ILE A 334 2.05 18.59 -7.65
CA ILE A 334 3.16 18.00 -6.89
C ILE A 334 4.47 18.60 -7.42
N GLY A 335 5.33 19.05 -6.50
CA GLY A 335 6.67 19.52 -6.84
C GLY A 335 7.58 18.38 -7.32
N LEU A 336 8.50 18.68 -8.24
CA LEU A 336 9.47 17.71 -8.75
C LEU A 336 10.73 17.72 -7.85
N GLU A 337 10.97 16.64 -7.09
CA GLU A 337 12.25 16.38 -6.43
C GLU A 337 13.01 15.22 -7.10
N GLN A 338 14.34 15.18 -6.96
CA GLN A 338 15.18 14.14 -7.55
C GLN A 338 15.10 12.83 -6.74
N PRO A 339 15.16 11.64 -7.38
CA PRO A 339 14.99 10.35 -6.71
C PRO A 339 15.94 10.05 -5.55
N THR A 340 17.17 10.58 -5.59
CA THR A 340 18.16 10.42 -4.50
C THR A 340 17.80 11.21 -3.25
N ASP A 341 17.08 12.33 -3.40
CA ASP A 341 16.62 13.13 -2.27
C ASP A 341 15.39 12.51 -1.60
N ILE A 342 14.55 11.80 -2.35
CA ILE A 342 13.32 11.14 -1.87
C ILE A 342 13.60 10.13 -0.75
N LEU A 343 14.47 9.14 -0.98
CA LEU A 343 14.72 8.10 0.03
C LEU A 343 15.42 8.67 1.28
N CYS A 344 16.31 9.64 1.09
CA CYS A 344 16.96 10.34 2.21
C CYS A 344 15.92 11.14 3.02
N HIS A 345 15.03 11.87 2.34
CA HIS A 345 13.95 12.62 2.99
C HIS A 345 13.04 11.69 3.78
N PHE A 346 12.58 10.62 3.14
CA PHE A 346 11.71 9.62 3.76
C PHE A 346 12.37 9.00 5.00
N GLN A 347 13.64 8.59 4.89
CA GLN A 347 14.37 8.00 6.01
C GLN A 347 14.54 8.99 7.16
N ASN A 348 14.95 10.23 6.89
CA ASN A 348 15.12 11.25 7.92
C ASN A 348 13.83 11.48 8.71
N LYS A 349 12.67 11.35 8.04
CA LYS A 349 11.36 11.55 8.65
C LYS A 349 10.87 10.32 9.43
N TYR A 350 10.99 9.12 8.83
CA TYR A 350 10.28 7.93 9.30
C TYR A 350 11.16 6.84 9.90
N ASN A 351 12.49 6.94 9.83
CA ASN A 351 13.37 5.88 10.33
C ASN A 351 13.62 5.92 11.83
N LYS A 352 12.56 6.19 12.60
CA LYS A 352 12.58 6.08 14.06
C LYS A 352 12.83 4.62 14.42
N ASN A 353 13.76 4.35 15.35
CA ASN A 353 14.11 2.99 15.80
C ASN A 353 14.72 2.07 14.72
N GLY A 354 15.24 2.65 13.62
CA GLY A 354 15.81 1.89 12.51
C GLY A 354 17.29 1.49 12.71
N LEU A 355 17.72 0.51 11.93
CA LEU A 355 19.09 0.00 11.80
C LEU A 355 19.90 0.75 10.74
N THR A 356 19.25 1.17 9.67
CA THR A 356 19.90 1.70 8.46
C THR A 356 20.03 3.22 8.52
N ILE A 357 21.12 3.76 7.99
CA ILE A 357 21.30 5.19 7.74
C ILE A 357 21.82 5.33 6.31
N ILE A 358 21.06 5.96 5.43
CA ILE A 358 21.53 6.34 4.09
C ILE A 358 22.31 7.64 4.27
N TYR A 359 23.59 7.59 3.93
CA TYR A 359 24.40 8.79 3.82
C TYR A 359 24.20 9.40 2.43
N LYS A 360 24.06 10.73 2.35
CA LYS A 360 24.19 11.44 1.08
C LYS A 360 25.63 11.23 0.60
N ASN A 361 25.80 10.61 -0.57
CA ASN A 361 27.09 10.57 -1.26
C ASN A 361 27.42 11.94 -1.88
#